data_AF-A0A9X4DKJ7-F1
#
_entry.id   AF-A0A9X4DKJ7-F1
#
_cell.length_a   1.000
_cell.length_b   1.000
_cell.length_c   1.000
_cell.angle_alpha   90.00
_cell.angle_beta   90.00
_cell.angle_gamma   90.00
#
_symmetry.space_group_name_H-M   'P 1'
#
loop_
_entity.id
_entity.type
_entity.pdbx_description
1 polymer ?
#
loop_
_entity_poly.entity_id
_entity_poly.type
_entity_poly.pdbx_seq_one_letter_code
_entity_poly.pdbx_strand_id
1 'polypeptide(L)'
;MSMKYVLIPAVIVMALAGCGGENSVASLPVEKSNRCALDLVQGSKDRGVKVRQGVVELRGWALGSDSAAGTGKLVVTMKNAQGDVYTFEESSRYDRLDVAKAFNDEKYTKSGFFIRADLSTLPVGAYGILIKTPEKDRVVACSVSKNIIVES
;
A
#
# COMPACT_ATOMS: atom_id res chain seq x y z
N MET A 1 14.71 69.05 -28.62
CA MET A 1 15.25 67.96 -29.46
C MET A 1 14.82 66.63 -28.84
N SER A 2 14.29 65.73 -29.66
CA SER A 2 13.75 64.37 -29.40
C SER A 2 14.64 63.51 -28.47
N MET A 3 14.20 62.42 -27.81
CA MET A 3 13.30 61.36 -28.26
C MET A 3 12.84 60.45 -27.07
N LYS A 4 11.52 60.28 -26.96
CA LYS A 4 10.68 59.10 -26.61
C LYS A 4 11.26 57.94 -25.76
N TYR A 5 10.48 57.46 -24.79
CA TYR A 5 9.95 56.08 -24.81
C TYR A 5 8.58 56.01 -24.12
N VAL A 6 7.73 55.17 -24.72
CA VAL A 6 6.30 54.97 -24.50
C VAL A 6 6.10 53.91 -23.43
N LEU A 7 5.15 54.12 -22.51
CA LEU A 7 4.58 53.06 -21.67
C LEU A 7 3.05 53.25 -21.64
N ILE A 8 2.34 52.34 -22.31
CA ILE A 8 0.89 52.12 -22.16
C ILE A 8 0.70 50.58 -22.06
N PRO A 9 -0.46 50.07 -21.62
CA PRO A 9 -0.90 49.79 -20.26
C PRO A 9 -1.17 48.28 -20.06
N ALA A 10 -1.51 47.83 -18.84
CA ALA A 10 -2.41 46.68 -18.68
C ALA A 10 -2.93 46.60 -17.24
N VAL A 11 -4.11 47.17 -17.01
CA VAL A 11 -4.97 46.78 -15.89
C VAL A 11 -5.55 45.42 -16.27
N ILE A 12 -5.04 44.34 -15.67
CA ILE A 12 -5.69 43.02 -15.75
C ILE A 12 -6.51 42.86 -14.47
N VAL A 13 -7.81 43.04 -14.63
CA VAL A 13 -8.84 42.61 -13.69
C VAL A 13 -8.82 41.08 -13.66
N MET A 14 -8.46 40.47 -12.53
CA MET A 14 -8.73 39.05 -12.29
C MET A 14 -10.06 38.94 -11.55
N ALA A 15 -11.07 38.43 -12.26
CA ALA A 15 -12.38 38.09 -11.74
C ALA A 15 -12.25 36.91 -10.77
N LEU A 16 -12.73 37.08 -9.52
CA LEU A 16 -13.03 35.98 -8.62
C LEU A 16 -14.44 35.47 -8.95
N ALA A 17 -14.52 34.36 -9.67
CA ALA A 17 -15.74 33.58 -9.81
C ALA A 17 -15.40 32.08 -9.89
N GLY A 18 -16.10 31.27 -9.08
CA GLY A 18 -16.12 29.80 -9.14
C GLY A 18 -15.52 29.17 -7.88
N CYS A 19 -16.30 28.65 -6.91
CA CYS A 19 -17.16 27.45 -6.91
C CYS A 19 -16.42 26.21 -6.41
N GLY A 20 -16.97 25.60 -5.34
CA GLY A 20 -16.90 24.16 -5.09
C GLY A 20 -15.62 23.68 -4.42
N GLY A 21 -15.77 23.15 -3.20
CA GLY A 21 -14.65 22.64 -2.43
C GLY A 21 -13.99 21.42 -3.07
N GLU A 22 -12.68 21.32 -2.89
CA GLU A 22 -11.95 20.06 -2.90
C GLU A 22 -10.98 20.12 -1.72
N ASN A 23 -11.34 19.43 -0.64
CA ASN A 23 -10.38 19.04 0.38
C ASN A 23 -9.32 18.19 -0.33
N SER A 24 -8.24 18.83 -0.78
CA SER A 24 -7.07 18.15 -1.31
C SER A 24 -6.40 17.44 -0.14
N VAL A 25 -6.91 16.26 0.23
CA VAL A 25 -6.18 15.30 1.07
C VAL A 25 -4.93 14.95 0.26
N ALA A 26 -3.81 15.59 0.59
CA ALA A 26 -2.53 15.24 0.01
C ALA A 26 -2.30 13.75 0.26
N SER A 27 -2.37 12.95 -0.80
CA SER A 27 -2.03 11.53 -0.70
C SER A 27 -0.53 11.42 -0.43
N LEU A 28 -0.17 10.62 0.59
CA LEU A 28 1.24 10.40 0.91
C LEU A 28 1.96 9.79 -0.31
N PRO A 29 3.20 10.23 -0.62
CA PRO A 29 3.99 9.66 -1.69
C PRO A 29 4.18 8.15 -1.49
N VAL A 30 4.14 7.38 -2.59
CA VAL A 30 4.34 5.93 -2.55
C VAL A 30 5.78 5.60 -2.93
N GLU A 31 6.51 4.96 -2.01
CA GLU A 31 7.85 4.45 -2.23
C GLU A 31 7.82 2.95 -2.53
N LYS A 32 8.52 2.49 -3.57
CA LYS A 32 8.60 1.07 -3.90
C LYS A 32 9.68 0.38 -3.06
N SER A 33 9.37 -0.81 -2.55
CA SER A 33 10.31 -1.64 -1.79
C SER A 33 10.24 -3.10 -2.24
N ASN A 34 11.32 -3.84 -1.96
CA ASN A 34 11.41 -5.30 -2.09
C ASN A 34 11.65 -5.99 -0.75
N ARG A 35 11.56 -5.25 0.37
CA ARG A 35 11.84 -5.73 1.72
C ARG A 35 10.55 -6.22 2.39
N CYS A 36 9.96 -7.25 1.80
CA CYS A 36 8.80 -7.95 2.34
C CYS A 36 8.72 -9.37 1.77
N ALA A 37 7.90 -10.20 2.41
CA ALA A 37 7.37 -11.41 1.80
C ALA A 37 5.95 -11.68 2.29
N LEU A 38 5.16 -12.31 1.43
CA LEU A 38 4.01 -13.09 1.85
C LEU A 38 4.52 -14.53 1.96
N ASP A 39 4.55 -15.10 3.16
CA ASP A 39 5.13 -16.42 3.41
C ASP A 39 4.10 -17.52 3.17
N LEU A 40 2.89 -17.34 3.72
CA LEU A 40 1.82 -18.32 3.68
C LEU A 40 0.50 -17.70 3.21
N VAL A 41 -0.21 -18.45 2.37
CA VAL A 41 -1.61 -18.23 2.03
C VAL A 41 -2.36 -19.50 2.38
N GLN A 42 -3.29 -19.43 3.34
CA GLN A 42 -4.02 -20.58 3.87
C GLN A 42 -3.11 -21.77 4.23
N GLY A 43 -1.94 -21.48 4.81
CA GLY A 43 -0.93 -22.49 5.17
C GLY A 43 -0.04 -23.00 4.01
N SER A 44 -0.30 -22.62 2.75
CA SER A 44 0.56 -22.97 1.62
C SER A 44 1.71 -21.99 1.42
N LYS A 45 2.89 -22.52 1.11
CA LYS A 45 4.10 -21.78 0.72
C LYS A 45 4.23 -21.62 -0.80
N ASP A 46 3.29 -22.10 -1.60
CA ASP A 46 3.39 -22.08 -3.05
C ASP A 46 3.29 -20.67 -3.63
N ARG A 47 3.82 -20.48 -4.84
CA ARG A 47 3.78 -19.16 -5.52
C ARG A 47 2.38 -18.83 -6.05
N GLY A 48 1.62 -19.83 -6.48
CA GLY A 48 0.22 -19.69 -6.87
C GLY A 48 -0.63 -20.54 -5.95
N VAL A 49 -1.49 -19.91 -5.14
CA VAL A 49 -2.32 -20.62 -4.17
C VAL A 49 -3.79 -20.47 -4.56
N LYS A 50 -4.45 -21.61 -4.76
CA LYS A 50 -5.91 -21.67 -4.95
C LYS A 50 -6.59 -21.65 -3.60
N VAL A 51 -7.57 -20.78 -3.44
CA VAL A 51 -8.38 -20.65 -2.23
C VAL A 51 -9.85 -20.56 -2.63
N ARG A 52 -10.73 -21.13 -1.81
CA ARG A 52 -12.17 -20.91 -1.98
C ARG A 52 -12.54 -19.54 -1.44
N GLN A 53 -13.63 -18.98 -1.95
CA GLN A 53 -14.31 -17.85 -1.33
C GLN A 53 -14.59 -18.14 0.15
N GLY A 54 -14.46 -17.11 0.99
CA GLY A 54 -14.49 -17.23 2.45
C GLY A 54 -13.31 -16.54 3.11
N VAL A 55 -13.10 -16.81 4.39
CA VAL A 55 -12.00 -16.23 5.16
C VAL A 55 -10.70 -16.99 4.88
N VAL A 56 -9.69 -16.26 4.40
CA VAL A 56 -8.36 -16.77 4.09
C VAL A 56 -7.32 -16.16 5.02
N GLU A 57 -6.43 -17.00 5.53
CA GLU A 57 -5.30 -16.59 6.37
C GLU A 57 -4.09 -16.22 5.52
N LEU A 58 -3.58 -15.01 5.68
CA LEU A 58 -2.35 -14.52 5.06
C LEU A 58 -1.30 -14.26 6.14
N ARG A 59 -0.07 -14.76 5.96
CA ARG A 59 1.05 -14.52 6.86
C ARG A 59 2.27 -14.10 6.07
N GLY A 60 3.01 -13.14 6.61
CA GLY A 60 4.25 -12.69 6.00
C GLY A 60 5.05 -11.79 6.91
N TRP A 61 5.96 -11.04 6.31
CA TRP A 61 6.68 -9.94 6.92
C TRP A 61 6.82 -8.78 5.95
N ALA A 62 6.89 -7.57 6.46
CA ALA A 62 7.23 -6.41 5.65
C ALA A 62 7.97 -5.37 6.48
N LEU A 63 8.95 -4.72 5.85
CA LEU A 63 9.63 -3.59 6.44
C LEU A 63 8.97 -2.29 5.96
N GLY A 64 8.79 -1.37 6.89
CA GLY A 64 8.15 -0.07 6.72
C GLY A 64 7.76 0.42 8.13
N SER A 65 8.03 1.70 8.39
CA SER A 65 8.25 2.44 9.65
C SER A 65 8.27 1.62 10.93
N ASP A 66 9.35 1.81 11.71
CA ASP A 66 9.63 1.21 13.02
C ASP A 66 8.43 0.44 13.55
N SER A 67 8.50 -0.89 13.62
CA SER A 67 7.40 -1.65 14.22
C SER A 67 7.11 -1.25 15.68
N ALA A 68 7.91 -0.31 16.24
CA ALA A 68 7.70 0.44 17.47
C ALA A 68 7.07 1.86 17.33
N ALA A 69 7.15 2.57 16.19
CA ALA A 69 6.69 3.97 16.02
C ALA A 69 5.40 4.13 15.19
N GLY A 70 4.72 3.02 14.92
CA GLY A 70 3.43 2.88 14.22
C GLY A 70 2.63 4.16 13.98
N THR A 71 2.60 4.60 12.72
CA THR A 71 1.57 5.52 12.22
C THR A 71 0.81 4.83 11.08
N GLY A 72 0.03 3.81 11.45
CA GLY A 72 -0.87 3.09 10.55
C GLY A 72 -0.70 1.57 10.59
N LYS A 73 -1.79 0.86 10.26
CA LYS A 73 -1.78 -0.59 10.06
C LYS A 73 -1.17 -0.92 8.70
N LEU A 74 -0.41 -2.00 8.60
CA LEU A 74 -0.06 -2.60 7.32
C LEU A 74 -1.33 -3.10 6.64
N VAL A 75 -1.30 -3.00 5.32
CA VAL A 75 -2.41 -3.33 4.46
C VAL A 75 -1.92 -4.26 3.36
N VAL A 76 -2.67 -5.32 3.10
CA VAL A 76 -2.51 -6.14 1.91
C VAL A 76 -3.56 -5.74 0.89
N THR A 77 -3.12 -5.44 -0.32
CA THR A 77 -4.01 -5.19 -1.46
C THR A 77 -3.96 -6.36 -2.43
N MET A 78 -5.13 -6.78 -2.89
CA MET A 78 -5.32 -7.78 -3.94
C MET A 78 -5.89 -7.07 -5.17
N LYS A 79 -5.21 -7.19 -6.33
CA LYS A 79 -5.66 -6.59 -7.59
C LYS A 79 -6.00 -7.66 -8.61
N ASN A 80 -7.21 -7.63 -9.14
CA ASN A 80 -7.63 -8.55 -10.21
C ASN A 80 -7.17 -8.06 -11.61
N ALA A 81 -7.42 -8.85 -12.64
CA ALA A 81 -7.07 -8.52 -14.02
C ALA A 81 -7.86 -7.32 -14.59
N GLN A 82 -9.06 -7.05 -14.06
CA GLN A 82 -9.92 -5.92 -14.43
C GLN A 82 -9.42 -4.60 -13.85
N GLY A 83 -8.54 -4.68 -12.85
CA GLY A 83 -7.94 -3.53 -12.19
C GLY A 83 -8.55 -3.18 -10.85
N ASP A 84 -9.58 -3.89 -10.40
CA ASP A 84 -10.22 -3.69 -9.11
C ASP A 84 -9.24 -4.03 -7.99
N VAL A 85 -9.24 -3.21 -6.94
CA VAL A 85 -8.33 -3.33 -5.79
C VAL A 85 -9.14 -3.58 -4.52
N TYR A 86 -8.84 -4.69 -3.87
CA TYR A 86 -9.42 -5.11 -2.59
C TYR A 86 -8.37 -4.96 -1.51
N THR A 87 -8.77 -4.50 -0.33
CA THR A 87 -7.85 -4.03 0.72
C THR A 87 -8.15 -4.72 2.03
N PHE A 88 -7.13 -5.27 2.68
CA PHE A 88 -7.25 -6.01 3.93
C PHE A 88 -6.23 -5.48 4.94
N GLU A 89 -6.72 -5.02 6.10
CA GLU A 89 -5.87 -4.53 7.18
C GLU A 89 -5.25 -5.69 7.98
N GLU A 90 -4.05 -5.44 8.53
CA GLU A 90 -3.43 -6.34 9.50
C GLU A 90 -4.39 -6.68 10.65
N SER A 91 -4.46 -7.97 10.97
CA SER A 91 -5.19 -8.46 12.15
C SER A 91 -4.27 -8.49 13.38
N SER A 92 -3.01 -8.87 13.20
CA SER A 92 -2.01 -8.84 14.26
C SER A 92 -0.57 -8.86 13.74
N ARG A 93 0.37 -8.51 14.63
CA ARG A 93 1.82 -8.60 14.43
C ARG A 93 2.42 -9.73 15.25
N TYR A 94 3.53 -10.29 14.79
CA TYR A 94 4.28 -11.33 15.51
C TYR A 94 5.79 -11.26 15.24
N ASP A 95 6.55 -11.97 16.06
CA ASP A 95 8.02 -11.90 16.03
C ASP A 95 8.65 -12.64 14.84
N ARG A 96 9.65 -12.00 14.26
CA ARG A 96 10.48 -12.43 13.13
C ARG A 96 11.95 -12.17 13.41
N LEU A 97 12.48 -12.96 14.34
CA LEU A 97 13.89 -12.93 14.71
C LEU A 97 14.80 -13.28 13.53
N ASP A 98 14.31 -14.10 12.59
CA ASP A 98 14.99 -14.42 11.35
C ASP A 98 15.15 -13.17 10.46
N VAL A 99 14.12 -12.33 10.35
CA VAL A 99 14.18 -11.07 9.60
C VAL A 99 15.10 -10.07 10.29
N ALA A 100 14.98 -9.91 11.61
CA ALA A 100 15.87 -9.04 12.38
C ALA A 100 17.35 -9.43 12.21
N LYS A 101 17.65 -10.74 12.27
CA LYS A 101 19.01 -11.27 12.03
C LYS A 101 19.47 -11.06 10.59
N ALA A 102 18.62 -11.33 9.60
CA ALA A 102 18.96 -11.19 8.19
C ALA A 102 19.33 -9.75 7.80
N PHE A 103 18.74 -8.76 8.48
CA PHE A 103 19.02 -7.34 8.27
C PHE A 103 19.95 -6.73 9.33
N ASN A 104 20.41 -7.52 10.31
CA ASN A 104 21.23 -7.08 11.44
C ASN A 104 20.64 -5.85 12.17
N ASP A 105 19.33 -5.86 12.41
CA ASP A 105 18.61 -4.75 13.03
C ASP A 105 17.40 -5.26 13.84
N GLU A 106 17.50 -5.16 15.17
CA GLU A 106 16.49 -5.66 16.11
C GLU A 106 15.14 -4.99 15.97
N LYS A 107 15.08 -3.78 15.40
CA LYS A 107 13.81 -3.07 15.18
C LYS A 107 12.88 -3.83 14.22
N TYR A 108 13.40 -4.79 13.45
CA TYR A 108 12.59 -5.62 12.56
C TYR A 108 12.03 -6.87 13.23
N THR A 109 12.21 -7.04 14.53
CA THR A 109 11.67 -8.17 15.29
C THR A 109 10.15 -8.27 15.13
N LYS A 110 9.40 -7.16 15.15
CA LYS A 110 7.92 -7.18 15.00
C LYS A 110 7.45 -6.99 13.54
N SER A 111 8.29 -7.34 12.56
CA SER A 111 7.96 -7.19 11.13
C SER A 111 6.93 -8.20 10.61
N GLY A 112 6.67 -9.29 11.36
CA GLY A 112 5.70 -10.31 10.99
C GLY A 112 4.27 -9.78 11.04
N PHE A 113 3.45 -10.15 10.06
CA PHE A 113 2.02 -9.79 10.01
C PHE A 113 1.13 -11.01 9.75
N PHE A 114 -0.07 -10.95 10.32
CA PHE A 114 -1.15 -11.90 10.09
C PHE A 114 -2.43 -11.16 9.69
N ILE A 115 -3.12 -11.66 8.66
CA ILE A 115 -4.39 -11.11 8.16
C ILE A 115 -5.40 -12.23 7.99
N ARG A 116 -6.63 -12.00 8.46
CA ARG A 116 -7.82 -12.76 8.06
C ARG A 116 -8.57 -11.97 7.00
N ALA A 117 -8.40 -12.36 5.75
CA ALA A 117 -9.02 -11.69 4.61
C ALA A 117 -10.34 -12.38 4.26
N ASP A 118 -11.46 -11.67 4.36
CA ASP A 118 -12.74 -12.18 3.89
C ASP A 118 -12.86 -11.98 2.37
N LEU A 119 -12.73 -13.08 1.63
CA LEU A 119 -12.78 -13.11 0.17
C LEU A 119 -14.18 -13.50 -0.35
N SER A 120 -15.20 -13.57 0.51
CA SER A 120 -16.52 -14.11 0.15
C SER A 120 -17.21 -13.34 -0.99
N THR A 121 -16.88 -12.05 -1.13
CA THR A 121 -17.46 -11.17 -2.17
C THR A 121 -16.53 -10.92 -3.35
N LEU A 122 -15.31 -11.46 -3.32
CA LEU A 122 -14.35 -11.29 -4.41
C LEU A 122 -14.78 -12.14 -5.61
N PRO A 123 -14.76 -11.57 -6.83
CA PRO A 123 -14.90 -12.36 -8.04
C PRO A 123 -13.92 -13.53 -8.10
N VAL A 124 -14.33 -14.64 -8.72
CA VAL A 124 -13.39 -15.73 -9.01
C VAL A 124 -12.33 -15.24 -9.99
N GLY A 125 -11.09 -15.64 -9.78
CA GLY A 125 -9.97 -15.22 -10.64
C GLY A 125 -8.63 -15.10 -9.93
N ALA A 126 -7.63 -14.67 -10.70
CA ALA A 126 -6.27 -14.47 -10.20
C ALA A 126 -6.06 -13.05 -9.68
N TYR A 127 -5.34 -12.95 -8.57
CA TYR A 127 -5.05 -11.71 -7.88
C TYR A 127 -3.54 -11.53 -7.68
N GLY A 128 -3.05 -10.37 -8.12
CA GLY A 128 -1.72 -9.89 -7.76
C GLY A 128 -1.74 -9.26 -6.37
N ILE A 129 -0.67 -9.45 -5.61
CA ILE A 129 -0.59 -9.03 -4.21
C ILE A 129 0.44 -7.91 -4.03
N LEU A 130 0.05 -6.87 -3.30
CA LEU A 130 0.92 -5.77 -2.92
C LEU A 130 0.73 -5.47 -1.43
N ILE A 131 1.83 -5.45 -0.68
CA ILE A 131 1.84 -5.09 0.73
C ILE A 131 2.13 -3.59 0.84
N LYS A 132 1.35 -2.86 1.63
CA LYS A 132 1.53 -1.43 1.88
C LYS A 132 1.74 -1.20 3.38
N THR A 133 2.78 -0.46 3.71
CA THR A 133 3.07 -0.05 5.07
C THR A 133 3.03 1.47 5.13
N PRO A 134 1.98 2.08 5.72
CA PRO A 134 1.95 3.51 5.96
C PRO A 134 3.07 3.93 6.91
N GLU A 135 3.70 5.05 6.60
CA GLU A 135 4.64 5.76 7.47
C GLU A 135 4.13 7.20 7.65
N LYS A 136 4.82 7.97 8.49
CA LYS A 136 4.43 9.36 8.81
C LYS A 136 4.27 10.25 7.56
N ASP A 137 5.16 10.09 6.58
CA ASP A 137 5.31 10.98 5.42
C ASP A 137 5.23 10.27 4.07
N ARG A 138 5.07 8.94 4.05
CA ARG A 138 5.04 8.12 2.83
C ARG A 138 4.28 6.82 3.05
N VAL A 139 4.01 6.10 1.96
CA VAL A 139 3.58 4.70 2.00
C VAL A 139 4.62 3.85 1.32
N VAL A 140 5.18 2.88 2.04
CA VAL A 140 6.07 1.88 1.46
C VAL A 140 5.23 0.77 0.83
N ALA A 141 5.34 0.57 -0.48
CA ALA A 141 4.63 -0.43 -1.25
C ALA A 141 5.59 -1.52 -1.73
N CYS A 142 5.32 -2.76 -1.33
CA CYS A 142 6.17 -3.90 -1.58
C CYS A 142 5.43 -5.02 -2.32
N SER A 143 5.78 -5.21 -3.59
CA SER A 143 5.21 -6.24 -4.45
C SER A 143 5.75 -7.61 -4.05
N VAL A 144 4.87 -8.60 -3.91
CA VAL A 144 5.28 -9.98 -3.60
C VAL A 144 5.14 -10.90 -4.81
N SER A 145 6.03 -11.88 -4.92
CA SER A 145 6.05 -12.86 -6.01
C SER A 145 5.08 -14.03 -5.81
N LYS A 146 3.93 -13.76 -5.17
CA LYS A 146 2.84 -14.71 -4.94
C LYS A 146 1.54 -14.20 -5.56
N ASN A 147 0.75 -15.12 -6.10
CA ASN A 147 -0.58 -14.87 -6.61
C ASN A 147 -1.60 -15.75 -5.88
N ILE A 148 -2.79 -15.21 -5.67
CA ILE A 148 -3.92 -15.94 -5.09
C ILE A 148 -4.95 -16.15 -6.20
N ILE A 149 -5.43 -17.38 -6.37
CA ILE A 149 -6.52 -17.71 -7.27
C ILE A 149 -7.75 -17.99 -6.42
N VAL A 150 -8.75 -17.13 -6.51
CA VAL A 150 -10.04 -17.31 -5.82
C VAL A 150 -10.94 -18.18 -6.68
N GLU A 151 -11.44 -19.26 -6.11
CA GLU A 151 -12.36 -20.22 -6.72
C GLU A 151 -13.67 -20.27 -5.90
N SER A 152 -14.75 -20.73 -6.53
CA SER A 152 -16.06 -20.95 -5.89
C SER A 152 -16.06 -22.17 -4.96
#